data_AF-A0A1B7W777-F1
#
_entry.id   AF-A0A1B7W777-F1
#
_cell.length_a   1.000
_cell.length_b   1.000
_cell.length_c   1.000
_cell.angle_alpha   90.00
_cell.angle_beta   90.00
_cell.angle_gamma   90.00
#
_symmetry.space_group_name_H-M   'P 1'
#
loop_
_entity.id
_entity.type
_entity.pdbx_description
1 polymer ?
#
loop_
_entity_poly.entity_id
_entity_poly.type
_entity_poly.pdbx_seq_one_letter_code
_entity_poly.pdbx_strand_id
1 'polypeptide(L)'
;MQNKEDYYKILEISPDASFQEIKTAYRVLCKEYHPDKMPPGTPEKARKYIEERFKQLNEAYSTLSNPEERQKYDMSRYSDVASSQEVTSQRTTVNNDLTVFDPEKMQQVAGRLEKLRKKIEAEYETSLRQVDLSVKNQLQVLGYNKEDWDRYTKKDLEGFTLEDKVKTSIFLLFIACFGLPFGVIGWLWSGFCLLVCLGAFLNPTINKKTAQQIQEIKNKADADKFNAEKKRQHELDNLDKHQQQRVSFFKSIAIEKISEDYIAALSDEDQFYLLKAIQERRDAEKLGEHLKNAAGVVVGVGILAAIFGLGIGIGSSWFGD
;
A
#
# COMPACT_ATOMS: atom_id res chain seq x y z
N MET A 1 -37.93 7.15 -16.72
CA MET A 1 -38.67 7.94 -15.71
C MET A 1 -37.79 8.00 -14.47
N GLN A 2 -37.43 9.19 -13.99
CA GLN A 2 -36.64 9.32 -12.76
C GLN A 2 -37.49 8.78 -11.61
N ASN A 3 -37.00 7.75 -10.93
CA ASN A 3 -37.63 7.19 -9.74
C ASN A 3 -37.44 8.22 -8.61
N LYS A 4 -38.39 9.16 -8.49
CA LYS A 4 -38.33 10.22 -7.49
C LYS A 4 -38.69 9.57 -6.15
N GLU A 5 -37.69 9.41 -5.27
CA GLU A 5 -37.91 8.91 -3.91
C GLU A 5 -39.01 9.74 -3.23
N ASP A 6 -39.89 9.07 -2.48
CA ASP A 6 -41.02 9.70 -1.78
C ASP A 6 -40.50 10.77 -0.81
N TYR A 7 -41.02 12.00 -0.90
CA TYR A 7 -40.57 13.13 -0.09
C TYR A 7 -40.74 12.90 1.41
N TYR A 8 -41.75 12.11 1.81
CA TYR A 8 -41.91 11.73 3.22
C TYR A 8 -40.80 10.79 3.67
N LYS A 9 -40.31 9.91 2.79
CA LYS A 9 -39.16 9.05 3.06
C LYS A 9 -37.85 9.83 3.11
N ILE A 10 -37.67 10.81 2.22
CA ILE A 10 -36.47 11.67 2.21
C ILE A 10 -36.33 12.47 3.51
N LEU A 11 -37.46 12.90 4.10
CA LEU A 11 -37.48 13.58 5.40
C LEU A 11 -37.60 12.62 6.59
N GLU A 12 -37.62 11.30 6.37
CA GLU A 12 -37.75 10.25 7.39
C GLU A 12 -38.98 10.43 8.31
N ILE A 13 -40.12 10.85 7.73
CA ILE A 13 -41.35 11.15 8.45
C ILE A 13 -42.56 10.40 7.88
N SER A 14 -43.60 10.27 8.71
CA SER A 14 -44.88 9.74 8.27
C SER A 14 -45.57 10.67 7.26
N PRO A 15 -46.34 10.15 6.28
CA PRO A 15 -47.24 10.95 5.46
C PRO A 15 -48.25 11.80 6.25
N ASP A 16 -48.60 11.34 7.46
CA ASP A 16 -49.50 12.04 8.39
C ASP A 16 -48.79 13.10 9.24
N ALA A 17 -47.49 13.32 9.01
CA ALA A 17 -46.70 14.25 9.80
C ALA A 17 -47.25 15.69 9.73
N SER A 18 -47.27 16.32 10.88
CA SER A 18 -47.61 17.73 11.05
C SER A 18 -46.54 18.63 10.45
N PHE A 19 -46.90 19.88 10.14
CA PHE A 19 -45.95 20.88 9.66
C PHE A 19 -44.77 21.11 10.63
N GLN A 20 -45.03 21.01 11.94
CA GLN A 20 -43.98 21.15 12.95
C GLN A 20 -42.97 20.01 12.90
N GLU A 21 -43.42 18.77 12.68
CA GLU A 21 -42.56 17.60 12.51
C GLU A 21 -41.74 17.71 11.22
N ILE A 22 -42.38 18.07 10.08
CA ILE A 22 -41.69 18.31 8.80
C ILE A 22 -40.55 19.33 8.97
N LYS A 23 -40.83 20.45 9.63
CA LYS A 23 -39.86 21.51 9.88
C LYS A 23 -38.73 21.07 10.81
N THR A 24 -39.05 20.25 11.80
CA THR A 24 -38.06 19.75 12.78
C THR A 24 -37.14 18.73 12.12
N ALA A 25 -37.69 17.75 11.40
CA ALA A 25 -36.95 16.75 10.65
C ALA A 25 -36.01 17.40 9.62
N TYR A 26 -36.53 18.34 8.81
CA TYR A 26 -35.71 19.09 7.86
C TYR A 26 -34.54 19.83 8.53
N ARG A 27 -34.77 20.48 9.67
CA ARG A 27 -33.70 21.19 10.41
C ARG A 27 -32.63 20.25 10.95
N VAL A 28 -33.00 19.04 11.36
CA VAL A 28 -32.05 18.01 11.83
C VAL A 28 -31.22 17.52 10.64
N LEU A 29 -31.88 17.10 9.57
CA LEU A 29 -31.22 16.55 8.37
C LEU A 29 -30.38 17.60 7.64
N CYS A 30 -30.82 18.86 7.53
CA CYS A 30 -29.99 19.93 6.95
C CYS A 30 -28.73 20.23 7.76
N LYS A 31 -28.79 20.12 9.09
CA LYS A 31 -27.60 20.25 9.93
C LYS A 31 -26.65 19.06 9.76
N GLU A 32 -27.15 17.93 9.31
CA GLU A 32 -26.39 16.70 9.11
C GLU A 32 -25.72 16.66 7.74
N TYR A 33 -26.47 16.96 6.68
CA TYR A 33 -26.02 16.95 5.29
C TYR A 33 -25.52 18.32 4.79
N HIS A 34 -25.18 19.26 5.68
CA HIS A 34 -24.69 20.59 5.26
C HIS A 34 -23.29 20.51 4.61
N PRO A 35 -23.08 21.10 3.41
CA PRO A 35 -21.78 21.04 2.74
C PRO A 35 -20.63 21.68 3.53
N ASP A 36 -20.90 22.76 4.30
CA ASP A 36 -19.88 23.38 5.15
C ASP A 36 -19.36 22.49 6.30
N LYS A 37 -20.05 21.41 6.65
CA LYS A 37 -19.58 20.47 7.69
C LYS A 37 -18.64 19.40 7.14
N MET A 38 -18.38 19.39 5.83
CA MET A 38 -17.48 18.42 5.23
C MET A 38 -16.02 18.72 5.59
N PRO A 39 -15.27 17.75 6.13
CA PRO A 39 -13.84 17.93 6.38
C PRO A 39 -13.04 18.21 5.09
N PRO A 40 -11.93 18.95 5.18
CA PRO A 40 -10.98 19.03 4.08
C PRO A 40 -10.46 17.61 3.76
N GLY A 41 -10.43 17.25 2.47
CA GLY A 41 -10.06 15.91 2.02
C GLY A 41 -11.22 14.92 1.82
N THR A 42 -12.47 15.36 2.02
CA THR A 42 -13.65 14.55 1.67
C THR A 42 -13.61 14.17 0.17
N PRO A 43 -13.71 12.87 -0.19
CA PRO A 43 -13.65 12.43 -1.58
C PRO A 43 -14.77 13.07 -2.42
N GLU A 44 -14.47 13.42 -3.67
CA GLU A 44 -15.37 14.19 -4.55
C GLU A 44 -16.73 13.50 -4.74
N LYS A 45 -16.77 12.16 -4.81
CA LYS A 45 -18.02 11.41 -4.93
C LYS A 45 -18.89 11.50 -3.68
N ALA A 46 -18.29 11.43 -2.49
CA ALA A 46 -19.02 11.62 -1.24
C ALA A 46 -19.52 13.06 -1.10
N ARG A 47 -18.76 14.04 -1.60
CA ARG A 47 -19.24 15.43 -1.69
C ARG A 47 -20.47 15.53 -2.58
N LYS A 48 -20.42 14.98 -3.80
CA LYS A 48 -21.56 14.97 -4.72
C LYS A 48 -22.78 14.30 -4.13
N TYR A 49 -22.63 13.16 -3.45
CA TYR A 49 -23.74 12.49 -2.77
C TYR A 49 -24.40 13.37 -1.70
N ILE A 50 -23.60 13.99 -0.82
CA ILE A 50 -24.14 14.86 0.22
C ILE A 50 -24.79 16.11 -0.39
N GLU A 51 -24.21 16.69 -1.45
CA GLU A 51 -24.79 17.81 -2.19
C GLU A 51 -26.14 17.42 -2.83
N GLU A 52 -26.23 16.24 -3.45
CA GLU A 52 -27.47 15.71 -4.03
C GLU A 52 -28.53 15.42 -2.96
N ARG A 53 -28.15 14.81 -1.84
CA ARG A 53 -29.06 14.57 -0.71
C ARG A 53 -29.52 15.87 -0.08
N PHE A 54 -28.64 16.86 0.08
CA PHE A 54 -29.02 18.19 0.54
C PHE A 54 -30.01 18.88 -0.40
N LYS A 55 -29.81 18.74 -1.72
CA LYS A 55 -30.75 19.23 -2.73
C LYS A 55 -32.12 18.52 -2.63
N GLN A 56 -32.13 17.20 -2.45
CA GLN A 56 -33.35 16.41 -2.25
C GLN A 56 -34.09 16.81 -0.98
N LEU A 57 -33.39 17.06 0.14
CA LEU A 57 -33.97 17.55 1.39
C LEU A 57 -34.64 18.92 1.19
N ASN A 58 -33.97 19.83 0.47
CA ASN A 58 -34.52 21.15 0.14
C ASN A 58 -35.78 21.04 -0.73
N GLU A 59 -35.75 20.16 -1.73
CA GLU A 59 -36.90 19.93 -2.61
C GLU A 59 -38.08 19.33 -1.83
N ALA A 60 -37.86 18.27 -1.06
CA ALA A 60 -38.86 17.63 -0.21
C ALA A 60 -39.49 18.62 0.78
N TYR A 61 -38.67 19.42 1.48
CA TYR A 61 -39.17 20.44 2.38
C TYR A 61 -39.93 21.54 1.63
N SER A 62 -39.46 22.00 0.47
CA SER A 62 -40.16 23.04 -0.31
C SER A 62 -41.57 22.60 -0.73
N THR A 63 -41.75 21.33 -1.10
CA THR A 63 -43.05 20.78 -1.46
C THR A 63 -43.92 20.50 -0.23
N LEU A 64 -43.38 19.84 0.80
CA LEU A 64 -44.17 19.41 1.96
C LEU A 64 -44.48 20.53 2.96
N SER A 65 -43.69 21.61 2.96
CA SER A 65 -43.91 22.77 3.83
C SER A 65 -45.02 23.70 3.34
N ASN A 66 -45.32 23.72 2.04
CA ASN A 66 -46.43 24.49 1.49
C ASN A 66 -47.69 23.61 1.41
N PRO A 67 -48.80 23.96 2.09
CA PRO A 67 -50.03 23.18 2.07
C PRO A 67 -50.58 22.91 0.66
N GLU A 68 -50.50 23.88 -0.25
CA GLU A 68 -51.02 23.71 -1.63
C GLU A 68 -50.15 22.75 -2.45
N GLU A 69 -48.82 22.86 -2.32
CA GLU A 69 -47.88 21.99 -3.02
C GLU A 69 -47.87 20.58 -2.43
N ARG A 70 -48.01 20.45 -1.10
CA ARG A 70 -48.21 19.16 -0.42
C ARG A 70 -49.47 18.48 -0.91
N GLN A 71 -50.58 19.19 -1.02
CA GLN A 71 -51.83 18.62 -1.52
C GLN A 71 -51.69 18.14 -2.98
N LYS A 72 -51.05 18.94 -3.85
CA LYS A 72 -50.76 18.53 -5.24
C LYS A 72 -49.88 17.28 -5.29
N TYR A 73 -48.84 17.25 -4.45
CA TYR A 73 -47.95 16.10 -4.33
C TYR A 73 -48.70 14.85 -3.85
N ASP A 74 -49.50 14.97 -2.79
CA ASP A 74 -50.30 13.86 -2.26
C ASP A 74 -51.28 13.36 -3.33
N MET A 75 -51.97 14.24 -4.06
CA MET A 75 -52.86 13.85 -5.18
C MET A 75 -52.11 13.07 -6.26
N SER A 76 -50.91 13.52 -6.66
CA SER A 76 -50.08 12.80 -7.64
C SER A 76 -49.55 11.46 -7.11
N ARG A 77 -49.24 11.40 -5.82
CA ARG A 77 -48.77 10.21 -5.12
C ARG A 77 -49.87 9.14 -5.06
N TYR A 78 -51.12 9.54 -4.81
CA TYR A 78 -52.26 8.61 -4.83
C TYR A 78 -52.57 8.06 -6.23
N SER A 79 -52.37 8.84 -7.30
CA SER A 79 -52.54 8.32 -8.68
C SER A 79 -51.51 7.25 -9.06
N ASP A 80 -50.27 7.37 -8.57
CA ASP A 80 -49.23 6.36 -8.80
C ASP A 80 -49.50 5.08 -7.97
N VAL A 81 -50.01 5.23 -6.74
CA VAL A 81 -50.38 4.10 -5.87
C VAL A 81 -51.60 3.33 -6.43
N ALA A 82 -52.55 4.00 -7.08
CA ALA A 82 -53.71 3.35 -7.71
C ALA A 82 -53.34 2.47 -8.93
N SER A 83 -52.22 2.77 -9.61
CA SER A 83 -51.68 1.91 -10.68
C SER A 83 -50.86 0.72 -10.16
N SER A 84 -50.61 0.66 -8.86
CA SER A 84 -49.71 -0.32 -8.22
C SER A 84 -50.44 -1.41 -7.41
N GLN A 85 -51.78 -1.35 -7.30
CA GLN A 85 -52.57 -2.24 -6.42
C GLN A 85 -52.97 -3.60 -7.02
N GLU A 86 -52.60 -3.94 -8.26
CA GLU A 86 -52.77 -5.31 -8.80
C GLU A 86 -51.53 -6.23 -8.64
N VAL A 87 -50.46 -5.76 -7.98
CA VAL A 87 -49.27 -6.60 -7.70
C VAL A 87 -49.09 -6.76 -6.19
N THR A 88 -50.07 -7.37 -5.52
CA THR A 88 -49.89 -7.89 -4.15
C THR A 88 -50.39 -9.33 -4.10
N SER A 89 -49.66 -10.24 -4.75
CA SER A 89 -49.61 -11.68 -4.49
C SER A 89 -48.56 -12.37 -5.37
N GLN A 90 -47.41 -11.75 -5.55
CA GLN A 90 -46.20 -12.47 -5.94
C GLN A 90 -45.10 -11.96 -5.03
N ARG A 91 -44.89 -12.71 -3.95
CA ARG A 91 -43.63 -12.74 -3.23
C ARG A 91 -42.60 -13.31 -4.20
N THR A 92 -42.18 -12.49 -5.16
CA THR A 92 -40.98 -12.75 -5.94
C THR A 92 -39.87 -12.75 -4.91
N THR A 93 -39.30 -13.92 -4.68
CA THR A 93 -38.02 -14.12 -4.03
C THR A 93 -36.96 -13.35 -4.82
N VAL A 94 -36.92 -12.03 -4.64
CA VAL A 94 -35.77 -11.22 -5.01
C VAL A 94 -34.78 -11.47 -3.90
N ASN A 95 -33.74 -12.23 -4.25
CA ASN A 95 -32.60 -12.65 -3.44
C ASN A 95 -32.36 -11.82 -2.18
N ASN A 96 -32.40 -12.53 -1.06
CA ASN A 96 -32.29 -12.02 0.30
C ASN A 96 -30.85 -11.63 0.71
N ASP A 97 -30.00 -11.16 -0.21
CA ASP A 97 -28.56 -10.96 0.04
C ASP A 97 -28.01 -9.68 -0.62
N LEU A 98 -28.70 -8.54 -0.55
CA LEU A 98 -28.01 -7.24 -0.68
C LEU A 98 -27.20 -7.01 0.61
N THR A 99 -26.10 -7.73 0.74
CA THR A 99 -25.10 -7.43 1.77
C THR A 99 -24.61 -6.01 1.50
N VAL A 100 -24.69 -5.13 2.51
CA VAL A 100 -24.30 -3.71 2.44
C VAL A 100 -22.87 -3.54 1.89
N PHE A 101 -22.04 -4.57 2.11
CA PHE A 101 -20.73 -4.72 1.50
C PHE A 101 -20.72 -5.97 0.62
N ASP A 102 -20.62 -5.78 -0.69
CA ASP A 102 -20.55 -6.88 -1.66
C ASP A 102 -19.21 -7.64 -1.52
N PRO A 103 -19.21 -8.91 -1.09
CA PRO A 103 -17.98 -9.65 -0.80
C PRO A 103 -17.07 -9.79 -2.03
N GLU A 104 -17.65 -9.99 -3.22
CA GLU A 104 -16.87 -10.18 -4.44
C GLU A 104 -16.15 -8.89 -4.82
N LYS A 105 -16.84 -7.75 -4.74
CA LYS A 105 -16.21 -6.44 -5.02
C LYS A 105 -15.10 -6.13 -4.02
N MET A 106 -15.30 -6.42 -2.74
CA MET A 106 -14.28 -6.20 -1.73
C MET A 106 -13.05 -7.10 -1.96
N GLN A 107 -13.25 -8.36 -2.37
CA GLN A 107 -12.15 -9.24 -2.79
C GLN A 107 -11.43 -8.71 -4.04
N GLN A 108 -12.14 -8.16 -5.02
CA GLN A 108 -11.53 -7.55 -6.20
C GLN A 108 -10.69 -6.31 -5.86
N VAL A 109 -11.16 -5.44 -4.95
CA VAL A 109 -10.39 -4.29 -4.44
C VAL A 109 -9.11 -4.78 -3.77
N ALA A 110 -9.22 -5.73 -2.84
CA ALA A 110 -8.08 -6.35 -2.18
C ALA A 110 -7.05 -6.92 -3.18
N GLY A 111 -7.52 -7.68 -4.18
CA GLY A 111 -6.68 -8.24 -5.22
C GLY A 111 -5.99 -7.18 -6.09
N ARG A 112 -6.65 -6.04 -6.34
CA ARG A 112 -6.02 -4.90 -7.03
C ARG A 112 -4.89 -4.29 -6.22
N LEU A 113 -5.09 -4.07 -4.91
CA LEU A 113 -4.05 -3.56 -4.01
C LEU A 113 -2.86 -4.51 -3.90
N GLU A 114 -3.10 -5.81 -3.83
CA GLU A 114 -2.03 -6.82 -3.83
C GLU A 114 -1.27 -6.84 -5.15
N LYS A 115 -1.97 -6.73 -6.29
CA LYS A 115 -1.33 -6.61 -7.62
C LYS A 115 -0.44 -5.37 -7.71
N LEU A 116 -0.86 -4.23 -7.16
CA LEU A 116 -0.05 -3.02 -7.12
C LEU A 116 1.24 -3.26 -6.31
N ARG A 117 1.12 -3.85 -5.11
CA ARG A 117 2.29 -4.18 -4.28
C ARG A 117 3.24 -5.16 -4.98
N LYS A 118 2.70 -6.22 -5.59
CA LYS A 118 3.49 -7.19 -6.37
C LYS A 118 4.16 -6.55 -7.57
N LYS A 119 3.52 -5.57 -8.20
CA LYS A 119 4.10 -4.83 -9.33
C LYS A 119 5.33 -4.03 -8.89
N ILE A 120 5.24 -3.31 -7.76
CA ILE A 120 6.39 -2.58 -7.18
C ILE A 120 7.56 -3.54 -6.91
N GLU A 121 7.28 -4.69 -6.30
CA GLU A 121 8.31 -5.68 -6.01
C GLU A 121 8.92 -6.28 -7.30
N ALA A 122 8.09 -6.56 -8.32
CA ALA A 122 8.57 -7.04 -9.61
C ALA A 122 9.45 -6.02 -10.34
N GLU A 123 9.13 -4.72 -10.24
CA GLU A 123 9.95 -3.63 -10.80
C GLU A 123 11.30 -3.52 -10.07
N TYR A 124 11.31 -3.73 -8.74
CA TYR A 124 12.53 -3.80 -7.96
C TYR A 124 13.42 -4.99 -8.38
N GLU A 125 12.87 -6.19 -8.45
CA GLU A 125 13.57 -7.41 -8.89
C GLU A 125 14.15 -7.25 -10.31
N THR A 126 13.38 -6.62 -11.20
CA THR A 126 13.84 -6.30 -12.55
C THR A 126 15.04 -5.34 -12.52
N SER A 127 15.00 -4.34 -11.65
CA SER A 127 16.09 -3.37 -11.46
C SER A 127 17.35 -4.06 -10.93
N LEU A 128 17.21 -4.94 -9.92
CA LEU A 128 18.33 -5.74 -9.41
C LEU A 128 18.95 -6.61 -10.50
N ARG A 129 18.12 -7.28 -11.31
CA ARG A 129 18.58 -8.11 -12.42
C ARG A 129 19.35 -7.31 -13.47
N GLN A 130 18.92 -6.08 -13.75
CA GLN A 130 19.63 -5.19 -14.67
C GLN A 130 21.01 -4.80 -14.14
N VAL A 131 21.12 -4.44 -12.85
CA VAL A 131 22.41 -4.17 -12.20
C VAL A 131 23.32 -5.40 -12.30
N ASP A 132 22.78 -6.57 -11.98
CA ASP A 132 23.50 -7.83 -11.97
C ASP A 132 24.00 -8.26 -13.36
N LEU A 133 23.25 -7.95 -14.43
CA LEU A 133 23.66 -8.16 -15.82
C LEU A 133 24.70 -7.13 -16.26
N SER A 134 24.54 -5.87 -15.85
CA SER A 134 25.51 -4.79 -16.10
C SER A 134 26.88 -5.15 -15.53
N VAL A 135 26.92 -5.56 -14.26
CA VAL A 135 28.15 -6.03 -13.59
C VAL A 135 28.76 -7.22 -14.33
N LYS A 136 27.94 -8.22 -14.69
CA LYS A 136 28.42 -9.39 -15.44
C LYS A 136 29.10 -9.00 -16.75
N ASN A 137 28.47 -8.13 -17.54
CA ASN A 137 29.00 -7.67 -18.82
C ASN A 137 30.30 -6.87 -18.64
N GLN A 138 30.36 -6.00 -17.62
CA GLN A 138 31.56 -5.21 -17.31
C GLN A 138 32.74 -6.08 -16.87
N LEU A 139 32.50 -7.11 -16.06
CA LEU A 139 33.53 -8.07 -15.66
C LEU A 139 34.04 -8.92 -16.81
N GLN A 140 33.13 -9.35 -17.70
CA GLN A 140 33.50 -10.14 -18.87
C GLN A 140 34.44 -9.39 -19.80
N VAL A 141 34.23 -8.07 -19.98
CA VAL A 141 35.15 -7.19 -20.73
C VAL A 141 36.54 -7.14 -20.09
N LEU A 142 36.63 -7.27 -18.77
CA LEU A 142 37.89 -7.31 -18.04
C LEU A 142 38.52 -8.72 -18.00
N GLY A 143 37.87 -9.74 -18.57
CA GLY A 143 38.35 -11.13 -18.58
C GLY A 143 38.06 -11.91 -17.29
N TYR A 144 37.13 -11.41 -16.45
CA TYR A 144 36.76 -12.04 -15.18
C TYR A 144 35.34 -12.62 -15.23
N ASN A 145 35.12 -13.75 -14.54
CA ASN A 145 33.78 -14.32 -14.38
C ASN A 145 33.10 -13.73 -13.14
N LYS A 146 31.77 -13.58 -13.19
CA LYS A 146 30.94 -13.08 -12.07
C LYS A 146 30.97 -14.03 -10.86
N GLU A 147 31.25 -15.31 -11.06
CA GLU A 147 31.38 -16.31 -9.98
C GLU A 147 32.52 -15.99 -9.00
N ASP A 148 33.55 -15.24 -9.44
CA ASP A 148 34.62 -14.76 -8.57
C ASP A 148 34.32 -13.38 -7.93
N TRP A 149 33.12 -12.83 -8.11
CA TRP A 149 32.75 -11.48 -7.61
C TRP A 149 32.95 -11.34 -6.09
N ASP A 150 32.60 -12.38 -5.33
CA ASP A 150 32.80 -12.42 -3.88
C ASP A 150 34.26 -12.70 -3.48
N ARG A 151 35.08 -13.21 -4.40
CA ARG A 151 36.51 -13.49 -4.21
C ARG A 151 37.36 -12.23 -4.34
N TYR A 152 36.89 -11.18 -5.00
CA TYR A 152 37.57 -9.88 -5.02
C TYR A 152 37.18 -9.04 -3.81
N THR A 153 37.62 -9.47 -2.61
CA THR A 153 37.52 -8.62 -1.43
C THR A 153 38.59 -7.53 -1.47
N LYS A 154 38.34 -6.40 -0.77
CA LYS A 154 39.28 -5.28 -0.69
C LYS A 154 40.71 -5.73 -0.31
N LYS A 155 40.81 -6.76 0.54
CA LYS A 155 42.07 -7.35 1.02
C LYS A 155 42.81 -8.15 -0.07
N ASP A 156 42.08 -8.78 -0.98
CA ASP A 156 42.65 -9.50 -2.12
C ASP A 156 43.15 -8.52 -3.19
N LEU A 157 42.42 -7.41 -3.39
CA LEU A 157 42.78 -6.34 -4.31
C LEU A 157 43.99 -5.48 -3.85
N GLU A 158 44.43 -5.64 -2.61
CA GLU A 158 45.61 -5.00 -2.01
C GLU A 158 46.91 -5.80 -2.26
N GLY A 159 46.88 -6.85 -3.09
CA GLY A 159 48.06 -7.64 -3.44
C GLY A 159 49.25 -6.79 -3.97
N PHE A 160 50.48 -7.18 -3.60
CA PHE A 160 51.71 -6.48 -4.01
C PHE A 160 51.81 -6.33 -5.53
N THR A 161 51.99 -5.10 -6.02
CA THR A 161 52.19 -4.85 -7.46
C THR A 161 53.54 -5.40 -7.92
N LEU A 162 53.69 -5.63 -9.22
CA LEU A 162 54.97 -6.07 -9.79
C LEU A 162 56.09 -5.08 -9.45
N GLU A 163 55.80 -3.78 -9.45
CA GLU A 163 56.74 -2.74 -9.05
C GLU A 163 57.14 -2.86 -7.57
N ASP A 164 56.16 -3.11 -6.69
CA ASP A 164 56.42 -3.29 -5.26
C ASP A 164 57.22 -4.56 -4.98
N LYS A 165 57.00 -5.64 -5.75
CA LYS A 165 57.77 -6.90 -5.68
C LYS A 165 59.21 -6.72 -6.15
N VAL A 166 59.43 -5.94 -7.20
CA VAL A 166 60.77 -5.62 -7.70
C VAL A 166 61.51 -4.76 -6.67
N LYS A 167 60.86 -3.73 -6.12
CA LYS A 167 61.45 -2.87 -5.08
C LYS A 167 61.80 -3.64 -3.80
N THR A 168 60.89 -4.49 -3.30
CA THR A 168 61.17 -5.32 -2.11
C THR A 168 62.25 -6.36 -2.37
N SER A 169 62.28 -6.99 -3.54
CA SER A 169 63.35 -7.94 -3.92
C SER A 169 64.71 -7.26 -4.01
N ILE A 170 64.81 -6.07 -4.63
CA ILE A 170 66.05 -5.30 -4.70
C ILE A 170 66.53 -4.89 -3.30
N PHE A 171 65.61 -4.42 -2.44
CA PHE A 171 65.91 -4.03 -1.06
C PHE A 171 66.41 -5.20 -0.20
N LEU A 172 65.78 -6.37 -0.32
CA LEU A 172 66.18 -7.59 0.39
C LEU A 172 67.53 -8.14 -0.11
N LEU A 173 67.81 -8.07 -1.41
CA LEU A 173 69.12 -8.42 -1.97
C LEU A 173 70.21 -7.47 -1.48
N PHE A 174 69.91 -6.17 -1.38
CA PHE A 174 70.84 -5.18 -0.84
C PHE A 174 71.19 -5.48 0.62
N ILE A 175 70.20 -5.79 1.46
CA ILE A 175 70.40 -6.17 2.87
C ILE A 175 71.15 -7.50 3.01
N ALA A 176 70.87 -8.48 2.14
CA ALA A 176 71.53 -9.79 2.16
C ALA A 176 73.05 -9.65 1.95
N CYS A 177 73.50 -8.73 1.10
CA CYS A 177 74.93 -8.47 0.86
C CYS A 177 75.67 -7.96 2.10
N PHE A 178 75.01 -7.23 3.02
CA PHE A 178 75.63 -6.77 4.27
C PHE A 178 75.88 -7.89 5.28
N GLY A 179 75.23 -9.06 5.11
CA GLY A 179 75.41 -10.22 5.99
C GLY A 179 76.68 -11.03 5.70
N LEU A 180 77.23 -10.97 4.48
CA LEU A 180 78.37 -11.77 4.02
C LEU A 180 79.63 -11.73 4.91
N PRO A 181 80.04 -10.60 5.53
CA PRO A 181 81.24 -10.57 6.37
C PRO A 181 81.08 -11.24 7.74
N PHE A 182 79.87 -11.65 8.15
CA PHE A 182 79.59 -12.18 9.50
C PHE A 182 79.57 -13.72 9.58
N GLY A 183 80.23 -14.41 8.66
CA GLY A 183 80.39 -15.87 8.68
C GLY A 183 79.05 -16.63 8.62
N VAL A 184 78.92 -17.71 9.41
CA VAL A 184 77.77 -18.64 9.35
C VAL A 184 76.43 -17.95 9.65
N ILE A 185 76.40 -17.01 10.59
CA ILE A 185 75.19 -16.26 10.95
C ILE A 185 74.77 -15.34 9.79
N GLY A 186 75.73 -14.73 9.12
CA GLY A 186 75.52 -13.94 7.91
C GLY A 186 74.95 -14.73 6.74
N TRP A 187 75.40 -15.99 6.57
CA TRP A 187 74.89 -16.90 5.55
C TRP A 187 73.44 -17.32 5.83
N LEU A 188 73.09 -17.60 7.10
CA LEU A 188 71.71 -17.89 7.49
C LEU A 188 70.79 -16.68 7.24
N TRP A 189 71.26 -15.47 7.54
CA TRP A 189 70.52 -14.23 7.26
C TRP A 189 70.29 -14.02 5.75
N SER A 190 71.34 -14.18 4.94
CA SER A 190 71.24 -14.08 3.48
C SER A 190 70.30 -15.14 2.91
N GLY A 191 70.32 -16.37 3.44
CA GLY A 191 69.40 -17.45 3.07
C GLY A 191 67.94 -17.13 3.41
N PHE A 192 67.70 -16.55 4.59
CA PHE A 192 66.37 -16.09 4.99
C PHE A 192 65.85 -14.96 4.08
N CYS A 193 66.67 -13.95 3.76
CA CYS A 193 66.29 -12.89 2.82
C CYS A 193 65.95 -13.45 1.43
N LEU A 194 66.69 -14.44 0.92
CA LEU A 194 66.40 -15.10 -0.35
C LEU A 194 65.09 -15.91 -0.30
N LEU A 195 64.81 -16.60 0.81
CA LEU A 195 63.54 -17.31 1.01
C LEU A 195 62.34 -16.33 1.02
N VAL A 196 62.50 -15.18 1.68
CA VAL A 196 61.47 -14.13 1.71
C VAL A 196 61.26 -13.53 0.31
N CYS A 197 62.34 -13.28 -0.46
CA CYS A 197 62.25 -12.86 -1.87
C CYS A 197 61.51 -13.89 -2.73
N LEU A 198 61.85 -15.18 -2.58
CA LEU A 198 61.22 -16.27 -3.32
C LEU A 198 59.72 -16.37 -3.00
N GLY A 199 59.36 -16.25 -1.73
CA GLY A 199 57.97 -16.22 -1.28
C GLY A 199 57.17 -15.04 -1.83
N ALA A 200 57.79 -13.85 -1.94
CA ALA A 200 57.15 -12.67 -2.54
C ALA A 200 56.87 -12.84 -4.05
N PHE A 201 57.73 -13.56 -4.77
CA PHE A 201 57.56 -13.85 -6.20
C PHE A 201 56.54 -14.97 -6.49
N LEU A 202 56.37 -15.92 -5.58
CA LEU A 202 55.38 -16.99 -5.69
C LEU A 202 53.93 -16.51 -5.50
N ASN A 203 53.72 -15.34 -4.91
CA ASN A 203 52.39 -14.76 -4.79
C ASN A 203 51.89 -14.25 -6.16
N PRO A 204 50.59 -14.35 -6.49
CA PRO A 204 50.03 -13.77 -7.72
C PRO A 204 50.18 -12.23 -7.73
N THR A 205 50.36 -11.63 -8.91
CA THR A 205 50.37 -10.17 -9.09
C THR A 205 49.01 -9.69 -9.58
N ILE A 206 48.43 -8.69 -8.91
CA ILE A 206 47.21 -8.04 -9.38
C ILE A 206 47.58 -6.72 -10.05
N ASN A 207 47.00 -6.46 -11.22
CA ASN A 207 47.16 -5.16 -11.88
C ASN A 207 46.34 -4.11 -11.12
N LYS A 208 47.04 -3.11 -10.55
CA LYS A 208 46.43 -2.02 -9.75
C LYS A 208 45.31 -1.29 -10.50
N LYS A 209 45.46 -1.09 -11.82
CA LYS A 209 44.44 -0.43 -12.65
C LYS A 209 43.17 -1.28 -12.75
N THR A 210 43.33 -2.58 -12.92
CA THR A 210 42.22 -3.54 -12.97
C THR A 210 41.53 -3.66 -11.60
N ALA A 211 42.29 -3.66 -10.51
CA ALA A 211 41.75 -3.66 -9.16
C ALA A 211 40.91 -2.41 -8.87
N GLN A 212 41.39 -1.23 -9.29
CA GLN A 212 40.63 0.03 -9.19
C GLN A 212 39.34 -0.03 -10.01
N GLN A 213 39.39 -0.53 -11.24
CA GLN A 213 38.20 -0.67 -12.09
C GLN A 213 37.15 -1.63 -11.47
N ILE A 214 37.58 -2.76 -10.91
CA ILE A 214 36.67 -3.69 -10.22
C ILE A 214 36.03 -3.02 -9.01
N GLN A 215 36.80 -2.24 -8.23
CA GLN A 215 36.28 -1.51 -7.09
C GLN A 215 35.26 -0.43 -7.50
N GLU A 216 35.51 0.28 -8.60
CA GLU A 216 34.57 1.26 -9.16
C GLU A 216 33.26 0.59 -9.61
N ILE A 217 33.34 -0.55 -10.31
CA ILE A 217 32.17 -1.34 -10.71
C ILE A 217 31.36 -1.77 -9.48
N LYS A 218 32.05 -2.22 -8.42
CA LYS A 218 31.41 -2.62 -7.17
C LYS A 218 30.70 -1.46 -6.48
N ASN A 219 31.40 -0.34 -6.27
CA ASN A 219 30.82 0.84 -5.65
C ASN A 219 29.60 1.35 -6.44
N LYS A 220 29.66 1.29 -7.78
CA LYS A 220 28.54 1.66 -8.64
C LYS A 220 27.36 0.69 -8.50
N ALA A 221 27.63 -0.61 -8.52
CA ALA A 221 26.60 -1.64 -8.35
C ALA A 221 25.90 -1.52 -6.99
N ASP A 222 26.67 -1.28 -5.92
CA ASP A 222 26.14 -1.09 -4.57
C ASP A 222 25.28 0.19 -4.49
N ALA A 223 25.71 1.28 -5.13
CA ALA A 223 24.93 2.51 -5.24
C ALA A 223 23.63 2.32 -6.04
N ASP A 224 23.67 1.60 -7.16
CA ASP A 224 22.50 1.33 -7.99
C ASP A 224 21.49 0.43 -7.25
N LYS A 225 21.96 -0.59 -6.53
CA LYS A 225 21.11 -1.44 -5.65
C LYS A 225 20.48 -0.61 -4.53
N PHE A 226 21.25 0.25 -3.88
CA PHE A 226 20.74 1.15 -2.85
C PHE A 226 19.67 2.11 -3.39
N ASN A 227 19.87 2.68 -4.57
CA ASN A 227 18.88 3.55 -5.21
C ASN A 227 17.59 2.79 -5.59
N ALA A 228 17.72 1.56 -6.09
CA ALA A 228 16.58 0.70 -6.38
C ALA A 228 15.77 0.37 -5.12
N GLU A 229 16.46 0.03 -4.02
CA GLU A 229 15.82 -0.24 -2.72
C GLU A 229 15.13 1.00 -2.16
N LYS A 230 15.78 2.18 -2.23
CA LYS A 230 15.17 3.44 -1.83
C LYS A 230 13.92 3.76 -2.64
N LYS A 231 13.93 3.50 -3.95
CA LYS A 231 12.75 3.70 -4.82
C LYS A 231 11.63 2.75 -4.43
N ARG A 232 11.92 1.46 -4.24
CA ARG A 232 10.97 0.44 -3.77
C ARG A 232 10.30 0.87 -2.47
N GLN A 233 11.10 1.25 -1.47
CA GLN A 233 10.61 1.70 -0.18
C GLN A 233 9.73 2.94 -0.31
N HIS A 234 10.15 3.93 -1.11
CA HIS A 234 9.37 5.14 -1.33
C HIS A 234 7.99 4.86 -1.97
N GLU A 235 7.93 3.95 -2.93
CA GLU A 235 6.66 3.57 -3.58
C GLU A 235 5.73 2.80 -2.64
N LEU A 236 6.28 1.88 -1.84
CA LEU A 236 5.52 1.18 -0.80
C LEU A 236 5.00 2.14 0.27
N ASP A 237 5.84 3.04 0.76
CA ASP A 237 5.46 4.05 1.76
C ASP A 237 4.37 4.99 1.23
N ASN A 238 4.42 5.38 -0.05
CA ASN A 238 3.39 6.20 -0.68
C ASN A 238 2.04 5.45 -0.76
N LEU A 239 2.08 4.16 -1.11
CA LEU A 239 0.89 3.30 -1.15
C LEU A 239 0.26 3.18 0.24
N ASP A 240 1.08 2.87 1.25
CA ASP A 240 0.64 2.72 2.64
C ASP A 240 0.10 4.03 3.20
N LYS A 241 0.78 5.15 2.92
CA LYS A 241 0.33 6.49 3.34
C LYS A 241 -1.03 6.83 2.76
N HIS A 242 -1.27 6.55 1.47
CA HIS A 242 -2.57 6.75 0.86
C HIS A 242 -3.65 5.94 1.59
N GLN A 243 -3.42 4.64 1.82
CA GLN A 243 -4.37 3.79 2.53
C GLN A 243 -4.63 4.30 3.96
N GLN A 244 -3.59 4.66 4.71
CA GLN A 244 -3.71 5.19 6.06
C GLN A 244 -4.49 6.51 6.10
N GLN A 245 -4.31 7.39 5.12
CA GLN A 245 -5.09 8.63 5.01
C GLN A 245 -6.58 8.35 4.78
N ARG A 246 -6.91 7.39 3.90
CA ARG A 246 -8.30 6.98 3.66
C ARG A 246 -8.93 6.35 4.90
N VAL A 247 -8.22 5.42 5.54
CA VAL A 247 -8.69 4.75 6.77
C VAL A 247 -8.86 5.75 7.91
N SER A 248 -7.91 6.64 8.13
CA SER A 248 -7.99 7.67 9.18
C SER A 248 -9.14 8.66 8.94
N PHE A 249 -9.39 9.04 7.69
CA PHE A 249 -10.58 9.81 7.32
C PHE A 249 -11.84 9.06 7.75
N PHE A 250 -11.99 7.80 7.36
CA PHE A 250 -13.17 7.04 7.74
C PHE A 250 -13.27 6.85 9.24
N LYS A 251 -12.18 6.66 9.99
CA LYS A 251 -12.17 6.61 11.46
C LYS A 251 -12.68 7.90 12.12
N SER A 252 -12.48 9.05 11.50
CA SER A 252 -12.92 10.34 12.03
C SER A 252 -14.43 10.57 11.94
N ILE A 253 -15.14 9.81 11.09
CA ILE A 253 -16.58 9.90 10.93
C ILE A 253 -17.27 9.27 12.15
N ALA A 254 -18.29 9.90 12.72
CA ALA A 254 -19.07 9.28 13.80
C ALA A 254 -19.80 8.03 13.28
N ILE A 255 -19.71 6.91 14.01
CA ILE A 255 -20.29 5.62 13.57
C ILE A 255 -21.79 5.73 13.29
N GLU A 256 -22.50 6.52 14.11
CA GLU A 256 -23.93 6.81 14.00
C GLU A 256 -24.34 7.41 12.65
N LYS A 257 -23.39 8.02 11.92
CA LYS A 257 -23.62 8.67 10.62
C LYS A 257 -23.39 7.74 9.43
N ILE A 258 -22.99 6.49 9.67
CA ILE A 258 -22.74 5.51 8.62
C ILE A 258 -24.06 4.78 8.34
N SER A 259 -24.87 5.35 7.45
CA SER A 259 -26.11 4.71 6.96
C SER A 259 -25.83 3.76 5.80
N GLU A 260 -26.77 2.85 5.51
CA GLU A 260 -26.68 1.97 4.34
C GLU A 260 -26.62 2.76 3.02
N ASP A 261 -27.42 3.82 2.92
CA ASP A 261 -27.41 4.75 1.78
C ASP A 261 -26.05 5.44 1.60
N TYR A 262 -25.39 5.81 2.71
CA TYR A 262 -24.05 6.39 2.68
C TYR A 262 -23.03 5.39 2.14
N ILE A 263 -23.08 4.13 2.60
CA ILE A 263 -22.18 3.07 2.14
C ILE A 263 -22.42 2.77 0.65
N ALA A 264 -23.68 2.68 0.23
CA ALA A 264 -24.05 2.44 -1.17
C ALA A 264 -23.56 3.56 -2.12
N ALA A 265 -23.44 4.79 -1.62
CA ALA A 265 -22.90 5.92 -2.37
C ALA A 265 -21.36 5.95 -2.47
N LEU A 266 -20.66 5.20 -1.62
CA LEU A 266 -19.21 5.07 -1.67
C LEU A 266 -18.77 4.20 -2.86
N SER A 267 -17.56 4.47 -3.36
CA SER A 267 -16.94 3.57 -4.33
C SER A 267 -16.53 2.25 -3.67
N ASP A 268 -16.36 1.17 -4.44
CA ASP A 268 -15.92 -0.12 -3.91
C ASP A 268 -14.61 -0.01 -3.11
N GLU A 269 -13.69 0.86 -3.54
CA GLU A 269 -12.44 1.12 -2.82
C GLU A 269 -12.65 1.83 -1.48
N ASP A 270 -13.64 2.72 -1.43
CA ASP A 270 -13.97 3.51 -0.25
C ASP A 270 -14.77 2.70 0.76
N GLN A 271 -15.68 1.84 0.29
CA GLN A 271 -16.33 0.82 1.10
C GLN A 271 -15.30 -0.11 1.73
N PHE A 272 -14.26 -0.49 0.98
CA PHE A 272 -13.14 -1.28 1.49
C PHE A 272 -12.34 -0.54 2.59
N TYR A 273 -11.98 0.73 2.38
CA TYR A 273 -11.29 1.51 3.42
C TYR A 273 -12.17 1.79 4.64
N LEU A 274 -13.48 1.95 4.44
CA LEU A 274 -14.45 2.07 5.51
C LEU A 274 -14.50 0.78 6.35
N LEU A 275 -14.55 -0.39 5.70
CA LEU A 275 -14.47 -1.69 6.39
C LEU A 275 -13.19 -1.81 7.22
N LYS A 276 -12.04 -1.45 6.63
CA LYS A 276 -10.75 -1.43 7.34
C LYS A 276 -10.78 -0.47 8.54
N ALA A 277 -11.38 0.71 8.38
CA ALA A 277 -11.55 1.67 9.45
C ALA A 277 -12.47 1.15 10.58
N ILE A 278 -13.58 0.50 10.24
CA ILE A 278 -14.51 -0.11 11.21
C ILE A 278 -13.81 -1.21 12.01
N GLN A 279 -13.02 -2.06 11.36
CA GLN A 279 -12.26 -3.11 12.05
C GLN A 279 -11.25 -2.55 13.05
N GLU A 280 -10.57 -1.46 12.70
CA GLU A 280 -9.53 -0.86 13.55
C GLU A 280 -10.09 0.09 14.63
N ARG A 281 -11.42 0.20 14.77
CA ARG A 281 -12.08 1.03 15.79
C ARG A 281 -12.33 0.23 17.06
N ARG A 282 -12.26 0.94 18.20
CA ARG A 282 -12.62 0.37 19.53
C ARG A 282 -14.12 0.44 19.83
N ASP A 283 -14.87 1.25 19.07
CA ASP A 283 -16.29 1.52 19.27
C ASP A 283 -17.19 0.84 18.23
N ALA A 284 -16.68 -0.17 17.51
CA ALA A 284 -17.43 -0.93 16.50
C ALA A 284 -18.72 -1.59 17.08
N GLU A 285 -18.79 -1.78 18.39
CA GLU A 285 -19.99 -2.20 19.13
C GLU A 285 -21.17 -1.22 19.02
N LYS A 286 -20.94 0.05 18.65
CA LYS A 286 -22.00 1.04 18.45
C LYS A 286 -22.62 1.01 17.05
N LEU A 287 -22.05 0.22 16.14
CA LEU A 287 -22.56 0.05 14.79
C LEU A 287 -23.90 -0.71 14.83
N GLY A 288 -24.83 -0.37 13.93
CA GLY A 288 -26.11 -1.10 13.81
C GLY A 288 -25.88 -2.60 13.59
N GLU A 289 -26.72 -3.44 14.16
CA GLU A 289 -26.55 -4.91 14.16
C GLU A 289 -26.45 -5.49 12.74
N HIS A 290 -27.26 -4.99 11.81
CA HIS A 290 -27.20 -5.37 10.40
C HIS A 290 -25.85 -5.04 9.74
N LEU A 291 -25.27 -3.88 10.06
CA LEU A 291 -23.97 -3.45 9.54
C LEU A 291 -22.81 -4.24 10.16
N LYS A 292 -22.92 -4.63 11.44
CA LYS A 292 -21.95 -5.54 12.08
C LYS A 292 -21.94 -6.90 11.42
N ASN A 293 -23.13 -7.48 11.17
CA ASN A 293 -23.26 -8.79 10.53
C ASN A 293 -22.72 -8.75 9.10
N ALA A 294 -23.04 -7.70 8.33
CA ALA A 294 -22.51 -7.52 6.98
C ALA A 294 -20.97 -7.36 6.96
N ALA A 295 -20.42 -6.52 7.85
CA ALA A 295 -18.98 -6.35 7.98
C ALA A 295 -18.27 -7.65 8.41
N GLY A 296 -18.84 -8.37 9.38
CA GLY A 296 -18.31 -9.65 9.87
C GLY A 296 -18.25 -10.73 8.81
N VAL A 297 -19.26 -10.85 7.95
CA VAL A 297 -19.27 -11.78 6.80
C VAL A 297 -18.12 -11.45 5.84
N VAL A 298 -17.95 -10.18 5.47
CA VAL A 298 -16.90 -9.76 4.53
C VAL A 298 -15.50 -9.94 5.11
N VAL A 299 -15.31 -9.64 6.39
CA VAL A 299 -14.07 -9.88 7.13
C VAL A 299 -13.74 -11.38 7.21
N GLY A 300 -14.76 -12.23 7.43
CA GLY A 300 -14.63 -13.69 7.46
C GLY A 300 -14.31 -14.35 6.11
N VAL A 301 -14.72 -13.75 5.00
CA VAL A 301 -14.53 -14.26 3.62
C VAL A 301 -13.09 -14.07 3.08
N GLY A 302 -12.11 -13.87 3.97
CA GLY A 302 -10.68 -13.96 3.63
C GLY A 302 -10.01 -12.66 3.20
N ILE A 303 -10.72 -11.53 3.24
CA ILE A 303 -10.20 -10.21 2.87
C ILE A 303 -9.08 -9.76 3.82
N LEU A 304 -9.12 -10.20 5.08
CA LEU A 304 -8.09 -9.93 6.09
C LEU A 304 -6.67 -10.35 5.66
N ALA A 305 -6.52 -11.46 4.94
CA ALA A 305 -5.21 -11.92 4.49
C ALA A 305 -4.57 -10.94 3.48
N ALA A 306 -5.39 -10.35 2.61
CA ALA A 306 -4.96 -9.33 1.67
C ALA A 306 -4.74 -7.96 2.34
N ILE A 307 -5.47 -7.65 3.43
CA ILE A 307 -5.34 -6.40 4.20
C ILE A 307 -4.03 -6.33 4.98
N PHE A 308 -3.57 -7.43 5.57
CA PHE A 308 -2.45 -7.41 6.52
C PHE A 308 -1.13 -7.93 5.96
N GLY A 309 -1.09 -8.51 4.76
CA GLY A 309 0.17 -9.03 4.18
C GLY A 309 0.84 -10.12 5.05
N LEU A 310 0.09 -10.74 5.96
CA LEU A 310 0.56 -11.79 6.84
C LEU A 310 0.35 -13.13 6.12
N GLY A 311 1.47 -13.73 5.69
CA GLY A 311 1.50 -15.18 5.57
C GLY A 311 1.37 -15.78 6.97
N ILE A 312 0.54 -16.80 7.10
CA ILE A 312 0.24 -17.62 8.29
C ILE A 312 -1.05 -17.20 9.03
N GLY A 313 -1.86 -18.23 9.31
CA GLY A 313 -3.21 -18.16 9.83
C GLY A 313 -3.33 -17.95 11.34
N ILE A 314 -4.51 -18.36 11.84
CA ILE A 314 -5.11 -18.07 13.16
C ILE A 314 -5.86 -16.73 13.11
N GLY A 315 -7.10 -16.58 13.58
CA GLY A 315 -8.00 -17.44 14.34
C GLY A 315 -9.25 -16.62 14.68
N SER A 316 -10.37 -17.32 14.80
CA SER A 316 -11.76 -16.88 14.99
C SER A 316 -12.01 -16.06 16.27
N SER A 317 -11.49 -14.84 16.37
CA SER A 317 -11.70 -13.96 17.55
C SER A 317 -12.81 -12.91 17.37
N TRP A 318 -13.50 -12.87 16.23
CA TRP A 318 -14.63 -11.97 16.01
C TRP A 318 -15.97 -12.49 16.55
N PHE A 319 -16.04 -13.77 16.94
CA PHE A 319 -17.18 -14.38 17.60
C PHE A 319 -16.70 -14.98 18.93
N GLY A 320 -16.83 -14.22 20.01
CA GLY A 320 -16.53 -14.68 21.37
C GLY A 320 -17.49 -14.02 22.35
N ASP A 321 -18.50 -14.82 22.73
CA ASP A 321 -19.45 -14.78 23.86
C ASP A 321 -20.04 -13.44 24.35
#